data_AF-A0A5N5J7Y9-F1
#
_entry.id   AF-A0A5N5J7Y9-F1
#
_cell.length_a   1.000
_cell.length_b   1.000
_cell.length_c   1.000
_cell.angle_alpha   90.00
_cell.angle_beta   90.00
_cell.angle_gamma   90.00
#
_symmetry.space_group_name_H-M   'P 1'
#
loop_
_entity.id
_entity.type
_entity.pdbx_description
1 polymer ?
#
loop_
_entity_poly.entity_id
_entity_poly.type
_entity_poly.pdbx_seq_one_letter_code
_entity_poly.pdbx_strand_id
1 'polypeptide(L)'
;MVPNLDLIILTFLHGCFIACVLVVVISAILSALVLAFSLALFSISIIDLHGVFSSVSRLILPLKENLKLGLALLVVTITYYAIGVVLASKPLFDRMVSEFKSKARHVLNHFEDLFET
;
A
#
# COMPACT_ATOMS: atom_id res chain seq x y z
N MET A 1 -33.09 -11.50 -78.75
CA MET A 1 -33.23 -11.11 -77.33
C MET A 1 -33.99 -12.22 -76.64
N VAL A 2 -33.43 -12.85 -75.60
CA VAL A 2 -34.14 -13.88 -74.84
C VAL A 2 -35.18 -13.18 -73.97
N PRO A 3 -36.48 -13.33 -74.25
CA PRO A 3 -37.50 -12.77 -73.36
C PRO A 3 -37.35 -13.44 -71.99
N ASN A 4 -37.46 -12.65 -70.91
CA ASN A 4 -37.33 -13.03 -69.48
C ASN A 4 -35.93 -12.99 -68.85
N LEU A 5 -34.84 -12.80 -69.60
CA LEU A 5 -33.50 -12.68 -69.00
C LEU A 5 -33.43 -11.47 -68.04
N ASP A 6 -34.04 -10.37 -68.45
CA ASP A 6 -34.07 -9.12 -67.68
C ASP A 6 -34.82 -9.27 -66.36
N LEU A 7 -35.92 -10.04 -66.38
CA LEU A 7 -36.70 -10.36 -65.18
C LEU A 7 -35.90 -11.23 -64.22
N ILE A 8 -35.16 -12.23 -64.72
CA ILE A 8 -34.29 -13.09 -63.92
C ILE A 8 -33.18 -12.26 -63.24
N ILE A 9 -32.52 -11.38 -64.00
CA ILE A 9 -31.45 -10.53 -63.48
C ILE A 9 -32.00 -9.57 -62.42
N LEU A 10 -33.16 -8.94 -62.66
CA LEU A 10 -33.80 -8.04 -61.70
C LEU A 10 -34.16 -8.75 -60.40
N THR A 11 -34.74 -9.95 -60.50
CA THR A 11 -35.14 -10.74 -59.32
C THR A 11 -33.91 -11.18 -58.52
N PHE A 12 -32.83 -11.57 -59.21
CA PHE A 12 -31.56 -11.90 -58.59
C PHE A 12 -30.94 -10.71 -57.86
N LEU A 13 -30.87 -9.54 -58.51
CA LEU A 13 -30.34 -8.31 -57.89
C LEU A 13 -31.14 -7.92 -56.65
N HIS A 14 -32.46 -8.02 -56.72
CA HIS A 14 -33.33 -7.72 -55.59
C HIS A 14 -33.12 -8.71 -54.43
N GLY A 15 -32.99 -10.01 -54.73
CA GLY A 15 -32.65 -11.02 -53.73
C GLY A 15 -31.29 -10.76 -53.07
N CYS A 16 -30.26 -10.43 -53.86
CA CYS A 16 -28.95 -10.04 -53.35
C CYS A 16 -29.00 -8.78 -52.48
N PHE A 17 -29.79 -7.78 -52.88
CA PHE A 17 -29.96 -6.56 -52.07
C PHE A 17 -30.57 -6.87 -50.71
N ILE A 18 -31.66 -7.65 -50.68
CA ILE A 18 -32.29 -8.08 -49.43
C ILE A 18 -31.30 -8.87 -48.56
N ALA A 19 -30.59 -9.83 -49.15
CA ALA A 19 -29.60 -10.62 -48.42
C ALA A 19 -28.49 -9.74 -47.83
N CYS A 20 -28.01 -8.75 -48.58
CA CYS A 20 -26.98 -7.82 -48.12
C CYS A 20 -27.47 -6.98 -46.94
N VAL A 21 -28.68 -6.42 -47.02
CA VAL A 21 -29.31 -5.68 -45.91
C VAL A 21 -29.47 -6.58 -44.69
N LEU A 22 -29.90 -7.83 -44.88
CA LEU A 22 -30.07 -8.79 -43.79
C LEU A 22 -28.74 -9.07 -43.07
N VAL A 23 -27.66 -9.27 -43.84
CA VAL A 23 -26.31 -9.51 -43.30
C VAL A 23 -25.84 -8.30 -42.48
N VAL A 24 -26.05 -7.08 -42.97
CA VAL A 24 -25.70 -5.86 -42.23
C VAL A 24 -26.47 -5.76 -40.91
N VAL A 25 -27.79 -6.02 -40.93
CA VAL A 25 -28.63 -5.98 -39.73
C VAL A 25 -28.20 -7.04 -38.71
N ILE A 26 -27.98 -8.28 -39.15
CA ILE A 26 -27.53 -9.37 -38.27
C ILE A 26 -26.16 -9.05 -37.68
N SER A 27 -25.22 -8.54 -38.50
CA SER A 27 -23.90 -8.15 -38.03
C SER A 27 -23.97 -7.02 -36.98
N ALA A 28 -24.86 -6.05 -37.16
CA ALA A 28 -25.07 -4.97 -36.20
C ALA A 28 -25.62 -5.50 -34.87
N ILE A 29 -26.61 -6.39 -34.92
CA ILE A 29 -27.18 -7.04 -33.72
C ILE A 29 -26.12 -7.85 -32.98
N LEU A 30 -25.33 -8.66 -33.70
CA LEU A 30 -24.24 -9.45 -33.10
C LEU A 30 -23.19 -8.56 -32.45
N SER A 31 -22.81 -7.47 -33.11
CA SER A 31 -21.85 -6.50 -32.55
C SER A 31 -22.38 -5.86 -31.27
N ALA A 32 -23.65 -5.43 -31.27
CA ALA A 32 -24.31 -4.88 -30.10
C ALA A 32 -24.37 -5.89 -28.94
N LEU A 33 -24.65 -7.16 -29.24
CA LEU A 33 -24.71 -8.23 -28.26
C LEU A 33 -23.34 -8.49 -27.62
N VAL A 34 -22.28 -8.57 -28.44
CA VAL A 34 -20.90 -8.75 -27.97
C VAL A 34 -20.46 -7.57 -27.11
N LEU A 35 -20.81 -6.34 -27.51
CA LEU A 35 -20.51 -5.13 -26.74
C LEU A 35 -21.21 -5.15 -25.38
N ALA A 36 -22.51 -5.45 -25.35
CA ALA A 36 -23.30 -5.51 -24.13
C ALA A 36 -22.77 -6.58 -23.16
N PHE A 37 -22.42 -7.76 -23.69
CA PHE A 37 -21.82 -8.84 -22.91
C PHE A 37 -20.46 -8.44 -22.33
N SER A 38 -19.61 -7.80 -23.15
CA SER A 38 -18.29 -7.32 -22.71
C SER A 38 -18.40 -6.28 -21.60
N LEU A 39 -19.34 -5.33 -21.73
CA LEU A 39 -19.61 -4.32 -20.70
C LEU A 39 -20.11 -4.95 -19.39
N ALA A 40 -20.97 -5.97 -19.48
CA ALA A 40 -21.45 -6.70 -18.30
C ALA A 40 -20.29 -7.40 -17.57
N LEU A 41 -19.44 -8.13 -18.30
CA LEU A 41 -18.25 -8.78 -17.73
C LEU A 41 -17.26 -7.77 -17.12
N PHE A 42 -17.05 -6.64 -17.80
CA PHE A 42 -16.19 -5.58 -17.30
C PHE A 42 -16.72 -4.96 -16.01
N SER A 43 -18.04 -4.72 -15.94
CA SER A 43 -18.71 -4.23 -14.73
C SER A 43 -18.54 -5.19 -13.55
N ILE A 44 -18.78 -6.49 -13.77
CA ILE A 44 -18.57 -7.53 -12.75
C ILE A 44 -17.12 -7.53 -12.27
N SER A 45 -16.16 -7.45 -13.21
CA SER A 45 -14.73 -7.44 -12.90
C SER A 45 -14.33 -6.22 -12.06
N ILE A 46 -14.89 -5.04 -12.35
CA ILE A 46 -14.65 -3.82 -11.54
C ILE A 46 -15.22 -3.98 -10.13
N ILE A 47 -16.44 -4.49 -10.00
CA ILE A 47 -17.09 -4.68 -8.71
C ILE A 47 -16.25 -5.64 -7.84
N ASP A 48 -15.80 -6.75 -8.43
CA ASP A 48 -14.97 -7.73 -7.75
C ASP A 48 -13.61 -7.14 -7.33
N LEU A 49 -12.94 -6.43 -8.25
CA LEU A 49 -11.68 -5.74 -7.96
C LEU A 49 -11.83 -4.73 -6.82
N HIS A 50 -12.91 -3.96 -6.81
CA HIS A 50 -13.21 -3.03 -5.72
C HIS A 50 -13.45 -3.76 -4.40
N GLY A 51 -14.14 -4.91 -4.42
CA GLY A 51 -14.34 -5.77 -3.25
C GLY A 51 -13.01 -6.26 -2.67
N VAL A 52 -12.10 -6.74 -3.52
CA VAL A 52 -10.74 -7.17 -3.12
C VAL A 52 -9.97 -6.00 -2.54
N PHE A 53 -9.94 -4.85 -3.22
CA PHE A 53 -9.22 -3.67 -2.76
C PHE A 53 -9.76 -3.15 -1.41
N SER A 54 -11.08 -3.13 -1.25
CA SER A 54 -11.74 -2.78 0.01
C SER A 54 -11.34 -3.72 1.15
N SER A 55 -11.30 -5.03 0.87
CA SER A 55 -10.90 -6.04 1.85
C SER A 55 -9.44 -5.90 2.27
N VAL A 56 -8.56 -5.68 1.31
CA VAL A 56 -7.13 -5.44 1.55
C VAL A 56 -6.91 -4.15 2.34
N SER A 57 -7.58 -3.05 1.95
CA SER A 57 -7.52 -1.77 2.66
C SER A 57 -8.00 -1.91 4.11
N ARG A 58 -9.12 -2.61 4.33
CA ARG A 58 -9.67 -2.86 5.66
C ARG A 58 -8.73 -3.69 6.55
N LEU A 59 -7.84 -4.51 5.98
CA LEU A 59 -6.81 -5.24 6.72
C LEU A 59 -5.58 -4.38 7.00
N ILE A 60 -5.08 -3.67 6.00
CA ILE A 60 -3.83 -2.89 6.07
C ILE A 60 -3.98 -1.67 6.98
N LEU A 61 -5.12 -0.98 6.93
CA LEU A 61 -5.35 0.24 7.70
C LEU A 61 -5.26 0.02 9.23
N PRO A 62 -5.98 -0.94 9.83
CA PRO A 62 -5.83 -1.21 11.26
C PRO A 62 -4.46 -1.82 11.59
N LEU A 63 -3.86 -2.61 10.70
CA LEU A 63 -2.52 -3.16 10.92
C LEU A 63 -1.49 -2.04 11.06
N LYS A 64 -1.55 -1.02 10.21
CA LYS A 64 -0.67 0.15 10.26
C LYS A 64 -0.83 0.93 11.56
N GLU A 65 -2.08 1.18 11.98
CA GLU A 65 -2.34 1.90 13.23
C GLU A 65 -1.91 1.08 14.46
N ASN A 66 -2.17 -0.23 14.46
CA ASN A 66 -1.72 -1.13 15.52
C ASN A 66 -0.19 -1.22 15.59
N LEU A 67 0.51 -1.23 14.45
CA LEU A 67 1.97 -1.19 14.40
C LEU A 67 2.51 0.11 14.99
N LYS A 68 1.89 1.25 14.67
CA LYS A 68 2.26 2.56 15.21
C LYS A 68 2.04 2.62 16.73
N LEU A 69 0.92 2.07 17.21
CA LEU A 69 0.64 1.96 18.64
C LEU A 69 1.66 1.05 19.34
N GLY A 70 1.96 -0.11 18.76
CA GLY A 70 2.96 -1.05 19.27
C GLY A 70 4.36 -0.45 19.35
N LEU A 71 4.77 0.30 18.32
CA LEU A 71 6.05 1.03 18.33
C LEU A 71 6.10 2.08 19.44
N ALA A 72 5.03 2.86 19.60
CA ALA A 72 4.95 3.86 20.66
C ALA A 72 5.06 3.23 22.05
N LEU A 73 4.36 2.11 22.27
CA LEU A 73 4.45 1.32 23.49
C LEU A 73 5.88 0.82 23.74
N LEU A 74 6.53 0.27 22.72
CA LEU A 74 7.91 -0.20 22.82
C LEU A 74 8.87 0.92 23.22
N VAL A 75 8.76 2.10 22.61
CA VAL A 75 9.57 3.28 22.98
C VAL A 75 9.32 3.70 24.42
N VAL A 76 8.05 3.73 24.86
CA VAL A 76 7.70 4.07 26.25
C VAL A 76 8.29 3.04 27.22
N THR A 77 8.17 1.75 26.93
CA THR A 77 8.74 0.68 27.75
C THR A 77 10.25 0.79 27.84
N ILE A 78 10.96 0.98 26.72
CA ILE A 78 12.42 1.17 26.70
C ILE A 78 12.81 2.38 27.54
N THR A 79 12.11 3.49 27.38
CA THR A 79 12.38 4.73 28.12
C THR A 79 12.17 4.53 29.62
N TYR A 80 11.09 3.85 30.01
CA TYR A 80 10.80 3.54 31.41
C TYR A 80 11.91 2.69 32.05
N TYR A 81 12.34 1.63 31.36
CA TYR A 81 13.46 0.80 31.84
C TYR A 81 14.77 1.58 31.88
N ALA A 82 15.07 2.39 30.87
CA ALA A 82 16.27 3.22 30.82
C ALA A 82 16.31 4.20 31.99
N ILE A 83 15.19 4.85 32.31
CA ILE A 83 15.06 5.73 33.48
C ILE A 83 15.38 4.94 34.75
N GLY A 84 14.79 3.76 34.94
CA GLY A 84 15.07 2.90 36.10
C GLY A 84 16.56 2.53 36.25
N VAL A 85 17.20 2.16 35.14
CA VAL A 85 18.64 1.86 35.11
C VAL A 85 19.48 3.09 35.42
N VAL A 86 19.16 4.25 34.83
CA VAL A 86 19.85 5.51 35.09
C VAL A 86 19.73 5.91 36.56
N LEU A 87 18.52 5.85 37.13
CA LEU A 87 18.29 6.14 38.55
C LEU A 87 19.03 5.17 39.47
N ALA A 88 19.04 3.87 39.15
CA ALA A 88 19.80 2.87 39.92
C ALA A 88 21.33 3.07 39.80
N SER A 89 21.81 3.57 38.66
CA SER A 89 23.23 3.88 38.44
C SER A 89 23.69 5.18 39.10
N LYS A 90 22.76 6.11 39.38
CA LYS A 90 23.03 7.41 39.99
C LYS A 90 23.84 7.34 41.30
N PRO A 91 23.50 6.50 42.30
CA PRO A 91 24.31 6.37 43.52
C PRO A 91 25.71 5.79 43.26
N LEU A 92 25.87 4.91 42.26
CA LEU A 92 27.18 4.40 41.87
C LEU A 92 28.02 5.49 41.22
N PHE A 93 27.42 6.32 40.38
CA PHE A 93 28.08 7.44 39.73
C PHE A 93 28.50 8.52 40.74
N ASP A 94 27.61 8.88 41.68
CA ASP A 94 27.93 9.82 42.76
C ASP A 94 29.07 9.30 43.65
N ARG A 95 29.09 8.00 43.93
CA ARG A 95 30.19 7.36 44.67
C ARG A 95 31.51 7.45 43.89
N MET A 96 31.49 7.16 42.59
CA MET A 96 32.68 7.25 41.73
C MET A 96 33.23 8.68 41.64
N VAL A 97 32.35 9.68 41.49
CA VAL A 97 32.72 11.11 41.47
C VAL A 97 33.29 11.54 42.82
N SER A 98 32.73 11.08 43.94
CA SER A 98 33.24 11.42 45.27
C SER A 98 34.62 10.81 45.55
N GLU A 99 34.86 9.56 45.15
CA GLU A 99 36.18 8.92 45.24
C GLU A 99 37.21 9.60 44.33
N PHE A 100 36.80 10.06 43.16
CA PHE A 100 37.68 10.82 42.28
C PHE A 100 38.03 12.19 42.88
N LYS A 101 37.03 12.87 43.46
CA LYS A 101 37.23 14.17 44.13
C LYS A 101 38.12 14.06 45.37
N SER A 102 38.05 12.96 46.12
CA SER A 102 38.95 12.72 47.26
C SER A 102 40.37 12.39 46.80
N LYS A 103 40.54 11.56 45.76
CA LYS A 103 41.85 11.30 45.15
C LYS A 103 42.48 12.56 44.56
N ALA A 104 41.73 13.38 43.84
CA ALA A 104 42.22 14.62 43.27
C ALA A 104 42.68 15.61 44.36
N ARG A 105 41.94 15.71 45.48
CA ARG A 105 42.35 16.53 46.63
C ARG A 105 43.59 15.99 47.33
N HIS A 106 43.71 14.68 47.48
CA HIS A 106 44.90 14.07 48.06
C HIS A 106 46.14 14.32 47.19
N VAL A 107 45.99 14.28 45.86
CA VAL A 107 47.08 14.62 44.93
C VAL A 107 47.41 16.10 45.00
N LEU A 108 46.41 16.99 45.02
CA LEU A 108 46.62 18.44 45.12
C LEU A 108 47.37 18.82 46.41
N ASN A 109 46.93 18.31 47.57
CA ASN A 109 47.58 18.56 48.85
C ASN A 109 49.02 18.02 48.86
N HIS A 110 49.26 16.87 48.22
CA HIS A 110 50.62 16.33 48.11
C HIS A 110 51.53 17.19 47.23
N PHE A 111 51.00 17.81 46.17
CA PHE A 111 51.76 18.77 45.36
C PHE A 111 52.01 20.09 46.08
N GLU A 112 51.07 20.53 46.92
CA GLU A 112 51.18 21.78 47.71
C GLU A 112 52.26 21.64 48.79
N ASP A 113 52.30 20.52 49.52
CA ASP A 113 53.38 20.18 50.47
C ASP A 113 54.77 20.10 49.79
N LEU A 114 54.80 19.72 48.51
CA LEU A 114 56.05 19.56 47.73
C LEU A 114 56.55 20.88 47.12
N PHE A 115 55.71 21.92 47.09
CA PHE A 115 56.05 23.25 46.58
C PHE A 115 56.36 24.27 47.70
N GLU A 116 56.05 23.95 48.96
CA GLU A 116 56.42 24.73 50.16
C GLU A 116 57.77 24.35 50.80
N THR A 117 58.57 23.48 50.15
CA THR A 117 59.98 23.21 50.51
C THR A 117 60.95 23.91 49.56
#